data_AF-A0A7X6KRZ4-F1
#
_entry.id   AF-A0A7X6KRZ4-F1
#
_cell.length_a   1.000
_cell.length_b   1.000
_cell.length_c   1.000
_cell.angle_alpha   90.00
_cell.angle_beta   90.00
_cell.angle_gamma   90.00
#
_symmetry.space_group_name_H-M   'P 1'
#
loop_
_entity.id
_entity.type
_entity.pdbx_description
1 polymer ?
#
loop_
_entity_poly.entity_id
_entity_poly.type
_entity_poly.pdbx_seq_one_letter_code
_entity_poly.pdbx_strand_id
1 'polypeptide(L)'
;MKTDQHRAALRGLPESEVPGYLTAHSGLPGPRGNLELIAALVEEATPALALDLADRPDEYLRSCGTATLGRLIAEGHDVAALLHTRAADDSWRVREATAMALQRLGDADPAAMRALVQTWSHDDDPLVRRAAIAGICEPRLLKDPDTAVAALDACAAATDGLVAVPADHRRDPAVRTLRQGLGYCWSVAVAGAPEPGVARFLALENVADPDVAWVVRENRKKSRLRRVLGD
;
A
#
# COMPACT_ATOMS: atom_id res chain seq x y z
N MET A 1 11.32 -17.48 -11.98
CA MET A 1 12.67 -18.10 -11.83
C MET A 1 13.15 -18.11 -10.37
N LYS A 2 13.25 -16.97 -9.66
CA LYS A 2 13.60 -16.97 -8.21
C LYS A 2 12.41 -17.14 -7.26
N THR A 3 11.29 -16.46 -7.53
CA THR A 3 10.03 -16.67 -6.78
C THR A 3 9.61 -18.14 -6.82
N ASP A 4 9.66 -18.80 -7.98
CA ASP A 4 9.32 -20.23 -8.10
C ASP A 4 10.23 -21.16 -7.28
N GLN A 5 11.53 -20.82 -7.18
CA GLN A 5 12.48 -21.54 -6.32
C GLN A 5 12.11 -21.38 -4.85
N HIS A 6 11.78 -20.16 -4.42
CA HIS A 6 11.32 -19.92 -3.05
C HIS A 6 10.00 -20.64 -2.76
N ARG A 7 9.05 -20.66 -3.70
CA ARG A 7 7.79 -21.42 -3.55
C ARG A 7 8.05 -22.91 -3.38
N ALA A 8 8.91 -23.49 -4.23
CA ALA A 8 9.27 -24.90 -4.15
C ALA A 8 9.95 -25.24 -2.81
N ALA A 9 10.84 -24.38 -2.32
CA ALA A 9 11.48 -24.55 -1.02
C ALA A 9 10.45 -24.49 0.13
N LEU A 10 9.59 -23.47 0.13
CA LEU A 10 8.57 -23.28 1.18
C LEU A 10 7.58 -24.46 1.27
N ARG A 11 7.14 -25.03 0.13
CA ARG A 11 6.28 -26.23 0.13
C ARG A 11 6.95 -27.46 0.72
N GLY A 12 8.27 -27.57 0.60
CA GLY A 12 9.03 -28.70 1.09
C GLY A 12 9.38 -28.62 2.57
N LEU A 13 9.15 -27.47 3.21
CA LEU A 13 9.53 -27.23 4.61
C LEU A 13 8.36 -27.50 5.56
N PRO A 14 8.62 -28.08 6.74
CA PRO A 14 7.68 -28.00 7.86
C PRO A 14 7.42 -26.53 8.22
N GLU A 15 6.18 -26.17 8.60
CA GLU A 15 5.84 -24.79 8.96
C GLU A 15 6.73 -24.22 10.08
N SER A 16 7.17 -25.07 11.02
CA SER A 16 8.09 -24.69 12.10
C SER A 16 9.46 -24.20 11.61
N GLU A 17 9.88 -24.60 10.40
CA GLU A 17 11.16 -24.22 9.81
C GLU A 17 11.06 -23.00 8.89
N VAL A 18 9.84 -22.63 8.46
CA VAL A 18 9.62 -21.51 7.54
C VAL A 18 10.17 -20.19 8.09
N PRO A 19 9.97 -19.79 9.36
CA PRO A 19 10.56 -18.55 9.89
C PRO A 19 12.09 -18.50 9.78
N GLY A 20 12.76 -19.64 9.98
CA GLY A 20 14.21 -19.75 9.83
C GLY A 20 14.65 -19.54 8.39
N TYR A 21 13.94 -20.16 7.44
CA TYR A 21 14.17 -19.97 6.01
C TYR A 21 13.96 -18.50 5.59
N LEU A 22 12.84 -17.90 6.01
CA LEU A 22 12.52 -16.49 5.72
C LEU A 22 13.63 -15.56 6.23
N THR A 23 14.11 -15.77 7.45
CA THR A 23 15.18 -14.98 8.06
C THR A 23 16.48 -15.12 7.27
N ALA A 24 16.90 -16.35 6.96
CA ALA A 24 18.15 -16.63 6.25
C ALA A 24 18.18 -16.05 4.82
N HIS A 25 17.00 -15.93 4.19
CA HIS A 25 16.85 -15.43 2.82
C HIS A 25 16.23 -14.02 2.75
N SER A 26 16.13 -13.33 3.88
CA SER A 26 15.48 -12.02 4.00
C SER A 26 16.22 -10.90 3.26
N GLY A 27 17.54 -11.03 3.14
CA GLY A 27 18.41 -9.93 2.71
C GLY A 27 18.66 -8.88 3.81
N LEU A 28 18.31 -9.18 5.08
CA LEU A 28 18.55 -8.32 6.23
C LEU A 28 19.67 -8.84 7.15
N PRO A 29 20.45 -7.95 7.80
CA PRO A 29 20.40 -6.49 7.65
C PRO A 29 20.95 -6.05 6.28
N GLY A 30 20.18 -5.21 5.58
CA GLY A 30 20.49 -4.76 4.23
C GLY A 30 19.52 -3.68 3.75
N PRO A 31 19.84 -2.96 2.66
CA PRO A 31 19.05 -1.82 2.21
C PRO A 31 17.68 -2.25 1.65
N ARG A 32 17.49 -3.52 1.28
CA ARG A 32 16.25 -4.05 0.71
C ARG A 32 15.97 -5.44 1.27
N GLY A 33 14.74 -5.66 1.73
CA GLY A 33 14.25 -7.00 2.01
C GLY A 33 13.92 -7.75 0.71
N ASN A 34 13.85 -9.07 0.79
CA ASN A 34 13.59 -9.94 -0.36
C ASN A 34 12.09 -9.99 -0.71
N LEU A 35 11.65 -9.08 -1.57
CA LEU A 35 10.26 -9.02 -2.03
C LEU A 35 9.83 -10.26 -2.83
N GLU A 36 10.77 -10.91 -3.53
CA GLU A 36 10.48 -12.14 -4.28
C GLU A 36 10.11 -13.29 -3.33
N LEU A 37 10.74 -13.34 -2.15
CA LEU A 37 10.44 -14.31 -1.11
C LEU A 37 9.13 -13.98 -0.37
N ILE A 38 8.84 -12.70 -0.10
CA ILE A 38 7.52 -12.30 0.41
C ILE A 38 6.43 -12.77 -0.56
N ALA A 39 6.58 -12.49 -1.86
CA ALA A 39 5.62 -12.91 -2.88
C ALA A 39 5.48 -14.44 -2.96
N ALA A 40 6.58 -15.19 -2.81
CA ALA A 40 6.52 -16.64 -2.74
C ALA A 40 5.74 -17.14 -1.52
N LEU A 41 5.99 -16.56 -0.34
CA LEU A 41 5.30 -16.93 0.89
C LEU A 41 3.80 -16.63 0.82
N VAL A 42 3.39 -15.49 0.25
CA VAL A 42 1.98 -15.14 0.09
C VAL A 42 1.21 -16.29 -0.54
N GLU A 43 1.78 -16.95 -1.56
CA GLU A 43 1.13 -18.05 -2.28
C GLU A 43 1.18 -19.41 -1.57
N GLU A 44 2.06 -19.61 -0.58
CA GLU A 44 2.28 -20.92 0.05
C GLU A 44 1.87 -20.99 1.53
N ALA A 45 1.81 -19.85 2.23
CA ALA A 45 1.54 -19.83 3.66
C ALA A 45 0.12 -20.32 3.97
N THR A 46 -0.04 -21.11 5.02
CA THR A 46 -1.37 -21.36 5.58
C THR A 46 -1.88 -20.13 6.32
N PRO A 47 -3.19 -20.02 6.59
CA PRO A 47 -3.72 -18.93 7.42
C PRO A 47 -3.05 -18.87 8.80
N ALA A 48 -2.80 -20.02 9.43
CA ALA A 48 -2.16 -20.10 10.75
C ALA A 48 -0.73 -19.54 10.72
N LEU A 49 0.07 -19.95 9.74
CA LEU A 49 1.44 -19.45 9.58
C LEU A 49 1.46 -17.95 9.27
N ALA A 50 0.55 -17.45 8.41
CA ALA A 50 0.47 -16.04 8.08
C ALA A 50 0.16 -15.17 9.32
N LEU A 51 -0.78 -15.63 10.16
CA LEU A 51 -1.15 -14.94 11.40
C LEU A 51 0.00 -14.96 12.42
N ASP A 52 0.66 -16.11 12.61
CA ASP A 52 1.84 -16.21 13.49
C ASP A 52 2.94 -15.24 13.04
N LEU A 53 3.25 -15.22 11.74
CA LEU A 53 4.25 -14.34 11.16
C LEU A 53 3.88 -12.87 11.33
N ALA A 54 2.63 -12.49 11.11
CA ALA A 54 2.14 -11.11 11.23
C ALA A 54 2.23 -10.55 12.67
N ASP A 55 2.40 -11.41 13.67
CA ASP A 55 2.59 -11.03 15.08
C ASP A 55 4.06 -11.07 15.52
N ARG A 56 4.99 -11.54 14.67
CA ARG A 56 6.40 -11.64 15.05
C ARG A 56 7.03 -10.28 15.31
N PRO A 57 7.96 -10.18 16.28
CA PRO A 57 8.70 -8.94 16.55
C PRO A 57 9.69 -8.60 15.42
N ASP A 58 10.21 -9.59 14.71
CA ASP A 58 11.06 -9.39 13.55
C ASP A 58 10.28 -8.71 12.41
N GLU A 59 10.78 -7.59 11.92
CA GLU A 59 10.07 -6.78 10.93
C GLU A 59 9.91 -7.49 9.57
N TYR A 60 10.84 -8.37 9.18
CA TYR A 60 10.74 -9.07 7.91
C TYR A 60 9.73 -10.20 7.98
N LEU A 61 9.76 -10.99 9.07
CA LEU A 61 8.73 -12.00 9.34
C LEU A 61 7.35 -11.37 9.45
N ARG A 62 7.25 -10.21 10.11
CA ARG A 62 5.99 -9.45 10.20
C ARG A 62 5.52 -8.93 8.85
N SER A 63 6.41 -8.40 8.02
CA SER A 63 6.09 -8.04 6.63
C SER A 63 5.59 -9.25 5.83
N CYS A 64 6.23 -10.41 5.97
CA CYS A 64 5.85 -11.66 5.35
C CYS A 64 4.41 -12.06 5.71
N GLY A 65 4.05 -12.09 7.00
CA GLY A 65 2.69 -12.39 7.43
C GLY A 65 1.68 -11.34 6.96
N THR A 66 2.03 -10.06 7.12
CA THR A 66 1.18 -8.91 6.75
C THR A 66 0.81 -8.93 5.26
N ALA A 67 1.78 -9.17 4.37
CA ALA A 67 1.53 -9.23 2.93
C ALA A 67 0.55 -10.36 2.55
N THR A 68 0.56 -11.48 3.28
CA THR A 68 -0.33 -12.62 3.05
C THR A 68 -1.77 -12.34 3.45
N LEU A 69 -2.01 -11.45 4.41
CA LEU A 69 -3.37 -11.13 4.89
C LEU A 69 -4.30 -10.68 3.76
N GLY A 70 -3.77 -10.02 2.72
CA GLY A 70 -4.56 -9.63 1.55
C GLY A 70 -5.16 -10.81 0.80
N ARG A 71 -4.41 -11.91 0.63
CA ARG A 71 -4.95 -13.15 0.06
C ARG A 71 -5.97 -13.77 1.00
N LEU A 72 -5.71 -13.80 2.31
CA LEU A 72 -6.65 -14.38 3.28
C LEU A 72 -7.99 -13.64 3.30
N ILE A 73 -7.98 -12.32 3.17
CA ILE A 73 -9.23 -11.53 3.04
C ILE A 73 -9.99 -11.96 1.77
N ALA A 74 -9.30 -12.12 0.64
CA ALA A 74 -9.92 -12.59 -0.61
C ALA A 74 -10.50 -14.03 -0.50
N GLU A 75 -9.90 -14.85 0.37
CA GLU A 75 -10.36 -16.20 0.69
C GLU A 75 -11.48 -16.24 1.75
N GLY A 76 -11.92 -15.07 2.25
CA GLY A 76 -13.03 -14.94 3.20
C GLY A 76 -12.65 -15.04 4.67
N HIS A 77 -11.36 -14.95 5.00
CA HIS A 77 -10.91 -14.89 6.40
C HIS A 77 -11.09 -13.48 6.99
N ASP A 78 -11.58 -13.42 8.23
CA ASP A 78 -11.77 -12.17 8.97
C ASP A 78 -10.46 -11.67 9.59
N VAL A 79 -9.60 -11.08 8.75
CA VAL A 79 -8.28 -10.55 9.16
C VAL A 79 -8.07 -9.09 8.75
N ALA A 80 -9.12 -8.40 8.30
CA ALA A 80 -9.05 -7.01 7.88
C ALA A 80 -8.65 -6.06 9.02
N ALA A 81 -9.12 -6.31 10.24
CA ALA A 81 -8.74 -5.53 11.42
C ALA A 81 -7.25 -5.67 11.78
N LEU A 82 -6.68 -6.87 11.60
CA LEU A 82 -5.24 -7.07 11.76
C LEU A 82 -4.46 -6.31 10.69
N LEU A 83 -4.89 -6.39 9.42
CA LEU A 83 -4.23 -5.66 8.34
C LEU A 83 -4.29 -4.13 8.54
N HIS A 84 -5.42 -3.61 9.07
CA HIS A 84 -5.56 -2.23 9.48
C HIS A 84 -4.53 -1.85 10.55
N THR A 85 -4.40 -2.66 11.60
CA THR A 85 -3.41 -2.44 12.67
C THR A 85 -1.98 -2.41 12.11
N ARG A 86 -1.66 -3.29 11.15
CA ARG A 86 -0.33 -3.30 10.50
C ARG A 86 -0.10 -2.10 9.56
N ALA A 87 -1.15 -1.44 9.08
CA ALA A 87 -1.02 -0.22 8.27
C ALA A 87 -0.34 0.93 9.03
N ALA A 88 -0.52 0.96 10.36
CA ALA A 88 0.08 1.92 11.28
C ALA A 88 1.33 1.38 12.01
N ASP A 89 1.92 0.26 11.56
CA ASP A 89 3.10 -0.33 12.20
C ASP A 89 4.30 0.63 12.20
N ASP A 90 5.10 0.61 13.28
CA ASP A 90 6.31 1.43 13.42
C ASP A 90 7.32 1.16 12.30
N SER A 91 7.43 -0.10 11.85
CA SER A 91 8.31 -0.48 10.74
C SER A 91 7.72 -0.04 9.40
N TRP A 92 8.47 0.80 8.69
CA TRP A 92 8.10 1.20 7.34
C TRP A 92 7.98 0.01 6.37
N ARG A 93 8.74 -1.09 6.60
CA ARG A 93 8.65 -2.31 5.80
C ARG A 93 7.31 -3.01 5.96
N VAL A 94 6.75 -3.00 7.17
CA VAL A 94 5.43 -3.58 7.44
C VAL A 94 4.34 -2.72 6.81
N ARG A 95 4.48 -1.39 6.85
CA ARG A 95 3.56 -0.48 6.14
C ARG A 95 3.58 -0.67 4.62
N GLU A 96 4.73 -0.96 4.01
CA GLU A 96 4.78 -1.36 2.60
C GLU A 96 4.14 -2.73 2.37
N ALA A 97 4.34 -3.69 3.27
CA ALA A 97 3.68 -4.99 3.19
C ALA A 97 2.15 -4.87 3.27
N THR A 98 1.60 -3.93 4.03
CA THR A 98 0.16 -3.62 4.03
C THR A 98 -0.32 -3.11 2.67
N ALA A 99 0.44 -2.22 2.02
CA ALA A 99 0.12 -1.79 0.66
C ALA A 99 0.17 -2.97 -0.32
N MET A 100 1.16 -3.86 -0.21
CA MET A 100 1.24 -5.10 -1.01
C MET A 100 0.06 -6.05 -0.76
N ALA A 101 -0.41 -6.16 0.48
CA ALA A 101 -1.58 -6.95 0.82
C ALA A 101 -2.85 -6.39 0.15
N LEU A 102 -3.07 -5.07 0.21
CA LEU A 102 -4.17 -4.43 -0.50
C LEU A 102 -4.06 -4.65 -2.01
N GLN A 103 -2.86 -4.57 -2.57
CA GLN A 103 -2.62 -4.84 -4.00
C GLN A 103 -2.95 -6.30 -4.36
N ARG A 104 -2.58 -7.27 -3.51
CA ARG A 104 -2.89 -8.69 -3.70
C ARG A 104 -4.38 -8.98 -3.58
N LEU A 105 -5.05 -8.32 -2.63
CA LEU A 105 -6.50 -8.34 -2.53
C LEU A 105 -7.12 -7.76 -3.81
N GLY A 106 -6.64 -6.62 -4.30
CA GLY A 106 -7.12 -6.01 -5.55
C GLY A 106 -6.94 -6.88 -6.79
N ASP A 107 -5.92 -7.75 -6.83
CA ASP A 107 -5.77 -8.73 -7.91
C ASP A 107 -6.81 -9.86 -7.85
N ALA A 108 -7.29 -10.22 -6.66
CA ALA A 108 -8.19 -11.35 -6.44
C ALA A 108 -9.67 -10.94 -6.34
N ASP A 109 -9.93 -9.83 -5.64
CA ASP A 109 -11.23 -9.22 -5.42
C ASP A 109 -11.09 -7.68 -5.43
N PRO A 110 -11.20 -7.05 -6.62
CA PRO A 110 -11.14 -5.60 -6.75
C PRO A 110 -12.22 -4.87 -5.95
N ALA A 111 -13.41 -5.46 -5.79
CA ALA A 111 -14.52 -4.82 -5.11
C ALA A 111 -14.26 -4.75 -3.59
N ALA A 112 -13.79 -5.84 -2.98
CA ALA A 112 -13.39 -5.86 -1.58
C ALA A 112 -12.23 -4.89 -1.30
N MET A 113 -11.23 -4.84 -2.19
CA MET A 113 -10.12 -3.89 -2.08
C MET A 113 -10.62 -2.44 -2.12
N ARG A 114 -11.49 -2.08 -3.08
CA ARG A 114 -12.08 -0.75 -3.15
C ARG A 114 -12.87 -0.37 -1.89
N ALA A 115 -13.63 -1.31 -1.32
CA ALA A 115 -14.38 -1.07 -0.08
C ALA A 115 -13.47 -0.77 1.12
N LEU A 116 -12.37 -1.52 1.27
CA LEU A 116 -11.37 -1.24 2.31
C LEU A 116 -10.70 0.12 2.08
N VAL A 117 -10.26 0.40 0.85
CA VAL A 117 -9.59 1.67 0.50
C VAL A 117 -10.52 2.87 0.73
N GLN A 118 -11.80 2.76 0.36
CA GLN A 118 -12.80 3.80 0.63
C GLN A 118 -12.88 4.11 2.13
N THR A 119 -12.95 3.08 2.97
CA THR A 119 -12.98 3.24 4.42
C THR A 119 -11.68 3.86 4.93
N TRP A 120 -10.54 3.32 4.54
CA TRP A 120 -9.22 3.68 5.08
C TRP A 120 -8.72 5.06 4.63
N SER A 121 -9.18 5.53 3.46
CA SER A 121 -8.89 6.91 3.01
C SER A 121 -9.50 7.99 3.90
N HIS A 122 -10.48 7.63 4.73
CA HIS A 122 -11.14 8.51 5.71
C HIS A 122 -10.74 8.20 7.16
N ASP A 123 -9.80 7.27 7.38
CA ASP A 123 -9.36 6.86 8.72
C ASP A 123 -8.77 8.04 9.50
N ASP A 124 -8.81 8.05 10.83
CA ASP A 124 -8.18 9.13 11.61
C ASP A 124 -6.64 9.08 11.54
N ASP A 125 -6.05 7.90 11.33
CA ASP A 125 -4.60 7.70 11.26
C ASP A 125 -4.04 8.03 9.86
N PRO A 126 -3.09 8.99 9.74
CA PRO A 126 -2.43 9.31 8.47
C PRO A 126 -1.72 8.13 7.80
N LEU A 127 -1.20 7.17 8.57
CA LEU A 127 -0.53 5.98 8.05
C LEU A 127 -1.53 5.00 7.41
N VAL A 128 -2.73 4.88 7.96
CA VAL A 128 -3.81 4.07 7.37
C VAL A 128 -4.28 4.69 6.05
N ARG A 129 -4.50 6.01 6.01
CA ARG A 129 -4.78 6.75 4.76
C ARG A 129 -3.68 6.55 3.72
N ARG A 130 -2.41 6.60 4.16
CA ARG A 130 -1.25 6.34 3.29
C ARG A 130 -1.28 4.95 2.72
N ALA A 131 -1.57 3.93 3.54
CA ALA A 131 -1.64 2.55 3.08
C ALA A 131 -2.74 2.37 2.03
N ALA A 132 -3.90 3.02 2.21
CA ALA A 132 -5.00 3.00 1.26
C ALA A 132 -4.58 3.52 -0.13
N ILE A 133 -4.01 4.73 -0.21
CA ILE A 133 -3.57 5.31 -1.48
C ILE A 133 -2.39 4.54 -2.08
N ALA A 134 -1.44 4.07 -1.28
CA ALA A 134 -0.31 3.28 -1.77
C ALA A 134 -0.72 1.90 -2.28
N GLY A 135 -1.74 1.30 -1.67
CA GLY A 135 -2.31 0.01 -2.08
C GLY A 135 -3.06 0.11 -3.41
N ILE A 136 -3.97 1.09 -3.55
CA ILE A 136 -4.78 1.21 -4.77
C ILE A 136 -4.01 1.81 -5.95
N CYS A 137 -3.05 2.70 -5.71
CA CYS A 137 -2.26 3.35 -6.77
C CYS A 137 -1.13 2.45 -7.32
N GLU A 138 -1.48 1.24 -7.72
CA GLU A 138 -0.63 0.29 -8.42
C GLU A 138 -1.08 0.21 -9.89
N PRO A 139 -0.24 0.60 -10.88
CA PRO A 139 -0.64 0.73 -12.28
C PRO A 139 -1.37 -0.46 -12.90
N ARG A 140 -1.06 -1.71 -12.49
CA ARG A 140 -1.78 -2.87 -13.04
C ARG A 140 -3.25 -2.95 -12.58
N LEU A 141 -3.58 -2.42 -11.39
CA LEU A 141 -4.95 -2.40 -10.84
C LEU A 141 -5.81 -1.35 -11.54
N LEU A 142 -5.20 -0.23 -11.96
CA LEU A 142 -5.90 0.87 -12.60
C LEU A 142 -6.29 0.61 -14.05
N LYS A 143 -6.07 -0.62 -14.56
CA LYS A 143 -6.67 -1.09 -15.81
C LYS A 143 -8.18 -1.32 -15.68
N ASP A 144 -8.64 -1.59 -14.45
CA ASP A 144 -10.06 -1.62 -14.11
C ASP A 144 -10.57 -0.18 -13.91
N PRO A 145 -11.55 0.29 -14.71
CA PRO A 145 -12.04 1.67 -14.64
C PRO A 145 -12.60 2.04 -13.26
N ASP A 146 -13.32 1.14 -12.59
CA ASP A 146 -13.88 1.39 -11.26
C ASP A 146 -12.77 1.60 -10.23
N THR A 147 -11.71 0.80 -10.31
CA THR A 147 -10.53 0.94 -9.46
C THR A 147 -9.75 2.22 -9.77
N ALA A 148 -9.66 2.62 -11.04
CA ALA A 148 -9.05 3.89 -11.43
C ALA A 148 -9.80 5.10 -10.85
N VAL A 149 -11.13 5.09 -10.87
CA VAL A 149 -11.96 6.12 -10.24
C VAL A 149 -11.80 6.09 -8.72
N ALA A 150 -11.87 4.92 -8.09
CA ALA A 150 -11.69 4.77 -6.65
C ALA A 150 -10.29 5.23 -6.18
N ALA A 151 -9.25 5.09 -7.00
CA ALA A 151 -7.92 5.62 -6.71
C ALA A 151 -7.91 7.16 -6.68
N LEU A 152 -8.65 7.81 -7.59
CA LEU A 152 -8.82 9.27 -7.57
C LEU A 152 -9.60 9.72 -6.33
N ASP A 153 -10.67 9.01 -5.97
CA ASP A 153 -11.49 9.30 -4.78
C ASP A 153 -10.66 9.14 -3.50
N ALA A 154 -9.88 8.06 -3.39
CA ALA A 154 -8.99 7.83 -2.26
C ALA A 154 -7.90 8.90 -2.13
N CYS A 155 -7.31 9.35 -3.24
CA CYS A 155 -6.34 10.44 -3.23
C CYS A 155 -6.96 11.77 -2.80
N ALA A 156 -8.19 12.06 -3.23
CA ALA A 156 -8.94 13.24 -2.80
C ALA A 156 -9.22 13.20 -1.29
N ALA A 157 -9.84 12.14 -0.80
CA ALA A 157 -10.15 11.97 0.62
C ALA A 157 -8.89 12.04 1.52
N ALA A 158 -7.81 11.39 1.10
CA ALA A 158 -6.53 11.46 1.80
C ALA A 158 -5.91 12.87 1.78
N THR A 159 -6.11 13.65 0.71
CA THR A 159 -5.66 15.05 0.62
C THR A 159 -6.49 15.94 1.54
N ASP A 160 -7.81 15.77 1.58
CA ASP A 160 -8.70 16.49 2.50
C ASP A 160 -8.32 16.18 3.96
N GLY A 161 -8.08 14.90 4.25
CA GLY A 161 -7.60 14.45 5.55
C GLY A 161 -6.25 15.08 5.95
N LEU A 162 -5.33 15.28 5.00
CA LEU A 162 -4.06 15.98 5.24
C LEU A 162 -4.30 17.47 5.56
N VAL A 163 -5.19 18.14 4.83
CA VAL A 163 -5.52 19.55 5.05
C VAL A 163 -6.19 19.77 6.40
N ALA A 164 -7.03 18.82 6.83
CA ALA A 164 -7.72 18.86 8.11
C ALA A 164 -6.79 18.73 9.33
N VAL A 165 -5.55 18.27 9.15
CA VAL A 165 -4.58 18.17 10.26
C VAL A 165 -4.21 19.59 10.75
N PRO A 166 -4.35 19.89 12.05
CA PRO A 166 -3.95 21.17 12.62
C PRO A 166 -2.49 21.50 12.36
N ALA A 167 -2.17 22.79 12.16
CA ALA A 167 -0.88 23.23 11.65
C ALA A 167 0.33 22.82 12.52
N ASP A 168 0.14 22.71 13.83
CA ASP A 168 1.13 22.24 14.81
C ASP A 168 1.42 20.73 14.70
N HIS A 169 0.44 19.93 14.28
CA HIS A 169 0.56 18.48 14.08
C HIS A 169 1.06 18.07 12.70
N ARG A 170 1.08 18.98 11.71
CA ARG A 170 1.52 18.65 10.34
C ARG A 170 2.98 18.20 10.20
N ARG A 171 3.79 18.45 11.23
CA ARG A 171 5.19 18.01 11.26
C ARG A 171 5.37 16.59 11.78
N ASP A 172 4.30 15.96 12.24
CA ASP A 172 4.34 14.60 12.77
C ASP A 172 4.82 13.61 11.68
N PRO A 173 5.67 12.62 12.03
CA PRO A 173 6.22 11.69 11.05
C PRO A 173 5.16 10.93 10.22
N ALA A 174 4.04 10.57 10.84
CA ALA A 174 2.91 9.92 10.18
C ALA A 174 2.29 10.81 9.09
N VAL A 175 2.03 12.08 9.42
CA VAL A 175 1.45 13.07 8.48
C VAL A 175 2.41 13.35 7.33
N ARG A 176 3.72 13.45 7.62
CA ARG A 176 4.75 13.58 6.57
C ARG A 176 4.77 12.37 5.63
N THR A 177 4.58 11.16 6.17
CA THR A 177 4.52 9.93 5.38
C THR A 177 3.30 9.92 4.46
N LEU A 178 2.13 10.34 4.95
CA LEU A 178 0.92 10.53 4.13
C LEU A 178 1.16 11.52 2.99
N ARG A 179 1.69 12.70 3.31
CA ARG A 179 2.01 13.75 2.34
C ARG A 179 2.95 13.26 1.25
N GLN A 180 3.98 12.48 1.61
CA GLN A 180 4.90 11.87 0.64
C GLN A 180 4.19 10.86 -0.27
N GLY A 181 3.30 10.03 0.29
CA GLY A 181 2.44 9.13 -0.47
C GLY A 181 1.61 9.90 -1.50
N LEU A 182 0.93 10.96 -1.09
CA LEU A 182 0.15 11.84 -1.97
C LEU A 182 1.02 12.49 -3.07
N GLY A 183 2.27 12.85 -2.75
CA GLY A 183 3.28 13.36 -3.70
C GLY A 183 3.68 12.40 -4.83
N TYR A 184 3.18 11.16 -4.80
CA TYR A 184 3.36 10.16 -5.85
C TYR A 184 2.02 9.62 -6.38
N CYS A 185 1.08 9.30 -5.49
CA CYS A 185 -0.15 8.56 -5.80
C CYS A 185 -1.06 9.30 -6.79
N TRP A 186 -1.19 10.62 -6.66
CA TRP A 186 -1.96 11.44 -7.61
C TRP A 186 -1.52 11.23 -9.06
N SER A 187 -0.21 11.18 -9.33
CA SER A 187 0.30 10.96 -10.69
C SER A 187 -0.08 9.59 -11.25
N VAL A 188 -0.24 8.58 -10.38
CA VAL A 188 -0.64 7.23 -10.78
C VAL A 188 -2.13 7.16 -11.01
N ALA A 189 -2.94 7.71 -10.08
CA ALA A 189 -4.40 7.74 -10.20
C ALA A 189 -4.85 8.51 -11.45
N VAL A 190 -4.27 9.69 -11.72
CA VAL A 190 -4.57 10.48 -12.93
C VAL A 190 -4.15 9.74 -14.20
N ALA A 191 -3.04 9.02 -14.18
CA ALA A 191 -2.64 8.20 -15.32
C ALA A 191 -3.58 7.00 -15.57
N GLY A 192 -4.24 6.50 -14.52
CA GLY A 192 -5.23 5.43 -14.61
C GLY A 192 -6.59 5.90 -15.13
N ALA A 193 -7.02 7.10 -14.75
CA ALA A 193 -8.27 7.71 -15.24
C ALA A 193 -8.05 9.18 -15.66
N PRO A 194 -7.45 9.42 -16.85
CA PRO A 194 -7.08 10.78 -17.29
C PRO A 194 -8.23 11.78 -17.36
N GLU A 195 -9.34 11.41 -17.99
CA GLU A 195 -10.48 12.31 -18.23
C GLU A 195 -11.04 12.91 -16.92
N PRO A 196 -11.46 12.13 -15.91
CA PRO A 196 -11.88 12.69 -14.63
C PRO A 196 -10.69 13.16 -13.76
N GLY A 197 -9.50 12.56 -13.94
CA GLY A 197 -8.34 12.79 -13.07
C GLY A 197 -7.67 14.15 -13.28
N VAL A 198 -7.55 14.61 -14.52
CA VAL A 198 -6.88 15.89 -14.84
C VAL A 198 -7.59 17.06 -14.17
N ALA A 199 -8.92 17.14 -14.31
CA ALA A 199 -9.70 18.23 -13.71
C ALA A 199 -9.54 18.27 -12.17
N ARG A 200 -9.60 17.11 -11.52
CA ARG A 200 -9.41 16.98 -10.06
C ARG A 200 -8.00 17.37 -9.63
N PHE A 201 -6.98 16.95 -10.36
CA PHE A 201 -5.60 17.30 -10.03
C PHE A 201 -5.33 18.80 -10.20
N LEU A 202 -5.83 19.42 -11.27
CA LEU A 202 -5.69 20.87 -11.48
C LEU A 202 -6.45 21.68 -10.43
N ALA A 203 -7.57 21.17 -9.91
CA ALA A 203 -8.28 21.83 -8.81
C ALA A 203 -7.41 21.98 -7.55
N LEU A 204 -6.46 21.07 -7.29
CA LEU A 204 -5.53 21.14 -6.16
C LEU A 204 -4.63 22.38 -6.21
N GLU A 205 -4.38 22.94 -7.40
CA GLU A 205 -3.53 24.13 -7.57
C GLU A 205 -4.18 25.39 -6.97
N ASN A 206 -5.50 25.38 -6.80
CA ASN A 206 -6.26 26.47 -6.21
C ASN A 206 -6.43 26.32 -4.69
N VAL A 207 -5.95 25.23 -4.10
CA VAL A 207 -6.02 25.01 -2.65
C VAL A 207 -4.89 25.79 -1.97
N ALA A 208 -5.25 26.75 -1.14
CA ALA A 208 -4.31 27.60 -0.40
C ALA A 208 -3.68 26.87 0.80
N ASP A 209 -2.96 25.78 0.53
CA ASP A 209 -2.33 24.94 1.53
C ASP A 209 -0.87 24.59 1.15
N PRO A 210 0.13 24.81 2.02
CA PRO A 210 1.53 24.60 1.68
C PRO A 210 1.89 23.11 1.44
N ASP A 211 1.17 22.18 2.06
CA ASP A 211 1.38 20.75 1.87
C ASP A 211 0.76 20.26 0.56
N VAL A 212 -0.43 20.77 0.21
CA VAL A 212 -1.05 20.50 -1.10
C VAL A 212 -0.20 21.08 -2.22
N ALA A 213 0.31 22.31 -2.08
CA ALA A 213 1.23 22.91 -3.06
C ALA A 213 2.51 22.07 -3.25
N TRP A 214 3.01 21.43 -2.18
CA TRP A 214 4.12 20.49 -2.30
C TRP A 214 3.71 19.20 -3.02
N VAL A 215 2.54 18.63 -2.70
CA VAL A 215 1.99 17.44 -3.35
C VAL A 215 1.85 17.65 -4.85
N VAL A 216 1.28 18.77 -5.29
CA VAL A 216 1.15 19.15 -6.70
C VAL A 216 2.51 19.20 -7.37
N ARG A 217 3.47 19.93 -6.78
CA ARG A 217 4.82 20.10 -7.34
C ARG A 217 5.54 18.76 -7.49
N GLU A 218 5.45 17.85 -6.52
CA GLU A 218 6.11 16.54 -6.62
C GLU A 218 5.48 15.65 -7.70
N ASN A 219 4.16 15.71 -7.86
CA ASN A 219 3.46 14.95 -8.90
C ASN A 219 3.75 15.49 -10.30
N ARG A 220 3.88 16.81 -10.50
CA ARG A 220 4.26 17.41 -11.79
C ARG A 220 5.64 16.98 -12.30
N LYS A 221 6.54 16.49 -11.43
CA LYS A 221 7.83 15.92 -11.84
C LYS A 221 7.70 14.52 -12.45
N LYS A 222 6.56 13.83 -12.29
CA LYS A 222 6.39 12.44 -12.72
C LYS A 222 6.08 12.41 -14.22
N SER A 223 6.89 11.68 -14.98
CA SER A 223 6.75 11.55 -16.44
C SER A 223 5.36 11.06 -16.87
N ARG A 224 4.74 10.18 -16.08
CA ARG A 224 3.38 9.68 -16.32
C ARG A 224 2.33 10.79 -16.33
N LEU A 225 2.42 11.73 -15.38
CA LEU A 225 1.47 12.83 -15.27
C LEU A 225 1.73 13.89 -16.34
N ARG A 226 2.99 14.25 -16.57
CA ARG A 226 3.38 15.18 -17.64
C ARG A 226 2.80 14.76 -19.01
N ARG A 227 2.92 13.47 -19.35
CA ARG A 227 2.33 12.93 -20.58
C ARG A 227 0.81 13.12 -20.65
N VAL A 228 0.11 12.94 -19.53
CA VAL A 228 -1.35 13.11 -19.45
C VAL A 228 -1.75 14.58 -19.59
N LEU A 229 -0.95 15.49 -19.04
CA LEU A 229 -1.18 16.94 -19.09
C LEU A 229 -0.77 17.58 -20.43
N GLY A 230 0.11 16.94 -21.20
CA GLY A 230 0.69 17.49 -22.43
C GLY A 230 1.94 18.37 -22.19
N ASP A 231 2.62 18.18 -21.05
CA ASP A 231 3.81 18.93 -20.57
C ASP A 231 5.15 18.20 -20.81
#